data_AF-A0A970KHI0-F1
#
_entry.id   AF-A0A970KHI0-F1
#
_cell.length_a   1.000
_cell.length_b   1.000
_cell.length_c   1.000
_cell.angle_alpha   90.00
_cell.angle_beta   90.00
_cell.angle_gamma   90.00
#
_symmetry.space_group_name_H-M   'P 1'
#
loop_
_entity.id
_entity.type
_entity.pdbx_description
1 polymer ?
#
loop_
_entity_poly.entity_id
_entity_poly.type
_entity_poly.pdbx_seq_one_letter_code
_entity_poly.pdbx_strand_id
1 'polypeptide(L)'
;MFELLRGFAILSLAQLLGEMLRRVLGIPIPGNVLGFGLLAVALFAGVIKVEAVAGAAKLLLDHLTLLFAPVIVGIVLYKEFFRTQWLPMTSAILVSTAITLVLVGKLVDLYLEGGSRHGASRR
;
A
#
# COMPACT_ATOMS: atom_id res chain seq x y z
N MET A 1 -12.23 -4.55 -24.71
CA MET A 1 -11.44 -3.31 -24.89
C MET A 1 -12.03 -2.15 -24.10
N PHE A 2 -13.28 -1.74 -24.37
CA PHE A 2 -13.93 -0.61 -23.65
C PHE A 2 -13.99 -0.79 -22.13
N GLU A 3 -14.31 -1.99 -21.63
CA GLU A 3 -14.31 -2.28 -20.19
C GLU A 3 -12.92 -2.12 -19.54
N LEU A 4 -11.85 -2.46 -20.26
CA LEU A 4 -10.48 -2.31 -19.78
C LEU A 4 -10.11 -0.81 -19.69
N LEU A 5 -10.45 -0.04 -20.71
CA LEU A 5 -10.24 1.41 -20.72
C LEU A 5 -11.03 2.09 -19.60
N ARG A 6 -12.29 1.68 -19.37
CA ARG A 6 -13.11 2.18 -18.27
C ARG A 6 -12.46 1.87 -16.91
N GLY A 7 -11.98 0.63 -16.72
CA GLY A 7 -11.28 0.24 -15.50
C GLY A 7 -10.01 1.07 -15.26
N PHE A 8 -9.17 1.24 -16.29
CA PHE A 8 -7.98 2.09 -16.22
C PHE A 8 -8.32 3.55 -15.88
N ALA A 9 -9.36 4.10 -16.50
CA ALA A 9 -9.82 5.46 -16.21
C ALA A 9 -10.27 5.59 -14.76
N ILE A 10 -11.05 4.64 -14.24
CA ILE A 10 -11.49 4.64 -12.83
C ILE A 10 -10.29 4.58 -11.88
N LEU A 11 -9.35 3.65 -12.10
CA LEU A 11 -8.15 3.52 -11.28
C LEU A 11 -7.30 4.81 -11.29
N SER A 12 -7.14 5.40 -12.48
CA SER A 12 -6.36 6.64 -12.65
C SER A 12 -7.07 7.84 -12.03
N LEU A 13 -8.40 7.92 -12.13
CA LEU A 13 -9.19 8.97 -11.49
C LEU A 13 -9.14 8.88 -9.98
N ALA A 14 -9.24 7.67 -9.41
CA ALA A 14 -9.08 7.47 -7.97
C ALA A 14 -7.69 7.92 -7.50
N GLN A 15 -6.63 7.56 -8.24
CA GLN A 15 -5.27 8.02 -7.98
C GLN A 15 -5.14 9.54 -8.03
N LEU A 16 -5.72 10.19 -9.04
CA LEU A 16 -5.69 11.65 -9.20
C LEU A 16 -6.46 12.35 -8.08
N LEU A 17 -7.64 11.87 -7.73
CA LEU A 17 -8.44 12.40 -6.63
C LEU A 17 -7.70 12.27 -5.29
N GLY A 18 -7.04 11.14 -5.04
CA GLY A 18 -6.22 10.94 -3.86
C GLY A 18 -5.04 11.91 -3.78
N GLU A 19 -4.36 12.16 -4.91
CA GLU A 19 -3.28 13.16 -4.98
C GLU A 19 -3.80 14.59 -4.83
N MET A 20 -4.95 14.92 -5.42
CA MET A 20 -5.60 16.22 -5.21
C MET A 20 -5.95 16.42 -3.74
N LEU A 21 -6.52 15.39 -3.10
CA LEU A 21 -6.87 15.43 -1.68
C LEU A 21 -5.64 15.62 -0.80
N ARG A 22 -4.56 14.89 -1.07
CA ARG A 22 -3.27 15.09 -0.39
C ARG A 22 -2.80 16.54 -0.50
N ARG A 23 -2.84 17.12 -1.71
CA ARG A 23 -2.38 18.50 -1.94
C ARG A 23 -3.24 19.54 -1.23
N VAL A 24 -4.56 19.35 -1.21
CA VAL A 24 -5.50 20.29 -0.56
C VAL A 24 -5.44 20.19 0.96
N LEU A 25 -5.39 18.96 1.50
CA LEU A 25 -5.38 18.75 2.95
C LEU A 25 -3.99 18.82 3.59
N GLY A 26 -2.91 18.78 2.79
CA GLY A 26 -1.54 18.86 3.30
C GLY A 26 -1.11 17.67 4.17
N ILE A 27 -1.79 16.53 4.04
CA ILE A 27 -1.57 15.35 4.91
C ILE A 27 -0.30 14.60 4.50
N PRO A 28 0.51 14.07 5.44
CA PRO A 28 1.72 13.28 5.15
C PRO A 28 1.43 11.86 4.61
N ILE A 29 0.24 11.63 4.05
CA ILE A 29 -0.14 10.35 3.43
C ILE A 29 0.04 10.49 1.91
N PRO A 30 0.76 9.56 1.26
CA PRO A 30 0.88 9.55 -0.20
C PRO A 30 -0.48 9.51 -0.92
N GLY A 31 -0.59 10.26 -2.02
CA GLY A 31 -1.86 10.40 -2.74
C GLY A 31 -2.40 9.08 -3.29
N ASN A 32 -1.52 8.12 -3.62
CA ASN A 32 -1.93 6.77 -4.04
C ASN A 32 -2.64 5.97 -2.93
N VAL A 33 -2.19 6.09 -1.68
CA VAL A 33 -2.85 5.43 -0.54
C VAL A 33 -4.24 6.03 -0.32
N LEU A 34 -4.36 7.36 -0.42
CA LEU A 34 -5.67 8.03 -0.35
C LEU A 34 -6.57 7.61 -1.52
N GLY A 35 -6.03 7.52 -2.73
CA GLY A 35 -6.77 7.06 -3.91
C GLY A 35 -7.28 5.64 -3.76
N PHE A 36 -6.48 4.74 -3.19
CA PHE A 36 -6.96 3.39 -2.83
C PHE A 36 -8.06 3.41 -1.77
N GLY A 37 -7.94 4.26 -0.75
CA GLY A 37 -9.00 4.46 0.24
C GLY A 37 -10.31 4.93 -0.39
N LEU A 38 -10.25 5.94 -1.28
CA LEU A 38 -11.40 6.45 -2.01
C LEU A 38 -12.04 5.39 -2.90
N LEU A 39 -11.22 4.63 -3.64
CA LEU A 39 -11.69 3.52 -4.46
C LEU A 39 -12.38 2.45 -3.60
N ALA A 40 -11.78 2.08 -2.47
CA ALA A 40 -12.36 1.11 -1.54
C ALA A 40 -13.72 1.58 -1.02
N VAL A 41 -13.85 2.84 -0.60
CA VAL A 41 -15.14 3.42 -0.18
C VAL A 41 -16.16 3.38 -1.32
N ALA A 42 -15.77 3.73 -2.55
CA ALA A 42 -16.67 3.69 -3.70
C ALA A 42 -17.12 2.27 -4.08
N LEU A 43 -16.26 1.27 -3.90
CA LEU A 43 -16.59 -0.14 -4.07
C LEU A 43 -17.54 -0.64 -2.98
N PHE A 44 -17.26 -0.33 -1.71
CA PHE A 44 -18.12 -0.74 -0.58
C PHE A 44 -19.48 -0.04 -0.59
N ALA A 45 -19.54 1.22 -1.03
CA ALA A 45 -20.78 1.95 -1.22
C ALA A 45 -21.59 1.48 -2.44
N GLY A 46 -21.06 0.56 -3.26
CA GLY A 46 -21.72 0.04 -4.47
C GLY A 46 -21.80 1.04 -5.63
N VAL A 47 -21.13 2.21 -5.50
CA VAL A 47 -21.06 3.23 -6.57
C VAL A 47 -20.27 2.70 -7.76
N ILE A 48 -19.20 1.95 -7.47
CA ILE A 48 -18.38 1.28 -8.48
C ILE A 48 -18.52 -0.23 -8.26
N LYS A 49 -18.82 -0.96 -9.33
CA LYS A 49 -18.83 -2.42 -9.31
C LYS A 49 -17.42 -2.96 -9.43
N VAL A 50 -17.08 -4.00 -8.69
CA VAL A 50 -15.74 -4.63 -8.71
C VAL A 50 -15.38 -5.08 -10.12
N GLU A 51 -16.36 -5.62 -10.86
CA GLU A 51 -16.19 -6.08 -12.24
C GLU A 51 -15.74 -4.95 -13.18
N ALA A 52 -16.08 -3.70 -12.88
CA ALA A 52 -15.71 -2.54 -13.68
C ALA A 52 -14.21 -2.20 -13.63
N VAL A 53 -13.51 -2.63 -12.58
CA VAL A 53 -12.08 -2.35 -12.38
C VAL A 53 -11.22 -3.60 -12.39
N ALA A 54 -11.80 -4.78 -12.12
CA ALA A 54 -11.08 -6.04 -11.97
C ALA A 54 -10.21 -6.39 -13.19
N GLY A 55 -10.73 -6.22 -14.41
CA GLY A 55 -9.98 -6.52 -15.63
C GLY A 55 -8.76 -5.63 -15.82
N ALA A 56 -8.89 -4.33 -15.54
CA ALA A 56 -7.77 -3.39 -15.61
C ALA A 56 -6.76 -3.67 -14.49
N ALA A 57 -7.21 -3.77 -13.24
CA ALA A 57 -6.36 -4.07 -12.09
C ALA A 57 -5.56 -5.36 -12.31
N LYS A 58 -6.21 -6.43 -12.80
CA LYS A 58 -5.54 -7.69 -13.12
C LYS A 58 -4.44 -7.50 -14.16
N LEU A 59 -4.69 -6.76 -15.24
CA LEU A 59 -3.66 -6.50 -16.24
C LEU A 59 -2.45 -5.77 -15.66
N LEU A 60 -2.65 -4.72 -14.85
CA LEU A 60 -1.54 -4.03 -14.18
C LEU A 60 -0.77 -4.95 -13.25
N LEU A 61 -1.48 -5.80 -12.49
CA LEU A 61 -0.87 -6.76 -11.57
C LEU A 61 -0.08 -7.85 -12.31
N ASP A 62 -0.62 -8.39 -13.40
CA ASP A 62 0.04 -9.39 -14.25
C ASP A 62 1.34 -8.83 -14.85
N HIS A 63 1.41 -7.52 -15.10
CA HIS A 63 2.59 -6.82 -15.65
C HIS A 63 3.32 -5.96 -14.62
N LEU A 64 3.11 -6.21 -13.33
CA LEU A 64 3.65 -5.36 -12.27
C LEU A 64 5.18 -5.32 -12.27
N THR A 65 5.83 -6.42 -12.62
CA THR A 65 7.29 -6.49 -12.79
C THR A 65 7.80 -5.50 -13.85
N LEU A 66 7.07 -5.36 -14.96
CA LEU A 66 7.39 -4.38 -16.01
C LEU A 66 7.24 -2.94 -15.49
N LEU A 67 6.21 -2.68 -14.67
CA LEU A 67 5.97 -1.36 -14.08
C LEU A 67 7.02 -0.98 -13.02
N PHE A 68 7.64 -1.95 -12.35
CA PHE A 68 8.74 -1.72 -11.41
C PHE A 68 10.12 -1.62 -12.08
N ALA A 69 10.28 -2.14 -13.31
CA ALA A 69 11.56 -2.11 -14.01
C ALA A 69 12.19 -0.70 -14.11
N PRO A 70 11.45 0.38 -14.42
CA PRO A 70 12.01 1.74 -14.47
C PRO A 70 12.59 2.20 -13.12
N VAL A 71 11.92 1.85 -12.02
CA VAL A 71 12.39 2.19 -10.67
C VAL A 71 13.68 1.45 -10.36
N ILE A 72 13.73 0.15 -10.66
CA ILE A 72 14.92 -0.68 -10.42
C ILE A 72 16.10 -0.18 -11.25
N VAL A 73 15.90 0.08 -12.55
CA VAL A 73 16.95 0.60 -13.44
C VAL A 73 17.47 1.95 -12.94
N GLY A 74 16.58 2.84 -12.48
CA GLY A 74 16.96 4.12 -11.89
C GLY A 74 17.88 3.97 -10.67
N ILE A 75 17.62 3.00 -9.81
CA ILE A 75 18.45 2.71 -8.63
C ILE A 75 19.84 2.20 -9.04
N VAL A 76 19.92 1.33 -10.05
CA VAL A 76 21.19 0.77 -10.55
C VAL A 76 22.12 1.85 -11.12
N LEU A 77 21.64 3.05 -11.44
CA LEU A 77 22.50 4.18 -11.84
C LEU A 77 23.33 4.73 -10.67
N TYR A 78 22.89 4.55 -9.42
CA TYR A 78 23.56 5.04 -8.21
C TYR A 78 24.54 4.01 -7.61
N LYS A 79 25.27 3.25 -8.44
CA LYS A 79 26.11 2.10 -7.99
C LYS A 79 27.10 2.45 -6.89
N GLU A 80 27.74 3.61 -6.96
CA GLU A 80 28.77 3.99 -5.98
C GLU A 80 28.22 4.28 -4.60
N PHE A 81 27.04 4.91 -4.52
CA PHE A 81 26.34 5.16 -3.26
C PHE A 81 25.99 3.83 -2.58
N PHE A 82 25.46 2.87 -3.34
CA PHE A 82 25.17 1.53 -2.84
C PHE A 82 26.44 0.76 -2.44
N ARG A 83 27.53 0.85 -3.21
CA ARG A 83 28.79 0.15 -2.89
C ARG A 83 29.37 0.58 -1.54
N THR A 84 29.22 1.85 -1.18
CA THR A 84 29.76 2.39 0.07
C THR A 84 28.81 2.16 1.26
N GLN A 85 27.49 2.13 1.03
CA GLN A 85 26.48 2.12 2.09
C GLN A 85 25.64 0.82 2.18
N TRP A 86 25.97 -0.22 1.41
CA TRP A 86 25.18 -1.47 1.39
C TRP A 86 25.06 -2.12 2.77
N LEU A 87 26.12 -2.08 3.58
CA LEU A 87 26.15 -2.75 4.87
C LEU A 87 25.24 -2.02 5.88
N PRO A 88 25.39 -0.69 6.13
CA PRO A 88 24.44 0.07 6.95
C PRO A 88 22.98 -0.04 6.47
N MET A 89 22.73 0.01 5.15
CA MET A 89 21.38 -0.08 4.60
C MET A 89 20.75 -1.45 4.87
N THR A 90 21.47 -2.52 4.55
CA THR A 90 20.97 -3.89 4.73
C THR A 90 20.73 -4.19 6.20
N SER A 91 21.65 -3.79 7.08
CA SER A 91 21.46 -3.96 8.51
C SER A 91 20.27 -3.14 9.03
N ALA A 92 20.13 -1.88 8.60
CA ALA A 92 19.02 -1.04 9.02
C ALA A 92 17.67 -1.65 8.60
N ILE A 93 17.56 -2.12 7.35
CA ILE A 93 16.32 -2.75 6.84
C ILE A 93 16.00 -4.02 7.62
N LEU A 94 16.95 -4.95 7.75
CA LEU A 94 16.71 -6.24 8.40
C LEU A 94 16.39 -6.07 9.88
N VAL A 95 17.20 -5.26 10.61
CA VAL A 95 17.01 -5.04 12.04
C VAL A 95 15.72 -4.29 12.32
N SER A 96 15.44 -3.20 11.60
CA SER A 96 14.19 -2.44 11.80
C SER A 96 12.95 -3.28 11.47
N THR A 97 13.00 -4.09 10.42
CA THR A 97 11.90 -4.99 10.06
C THR A 97 11.69 -6.05 11.12
N ALA A 98 12.75 -6.72 11.59
CA ALA A 98 12.67 -7.72 12.64
C ALA A 98 12.11 -7.14 13.95
N ILE A 99 12.61 -5.97 14.36
CA ILE A 99 12.11 -5.26 15.55
C ILE A 99 10.63 -4.92 15.38
N THR A 100 10.24 -4.36 14.23
CA THR A 100 8.85 -3.97 13.96
C THR A 100 7.92 -5.17 14.03
N LEU A 101 8.29 -6.30 13.42
CA LEU A 101 7.49 -7.53 13.44
C LEU A 101 7.32 -8.07 14.87
N VAL A 102 8.40 -8.12 15.66
CA VAL A 102 8.35 -8.57 17.06
C VAL A 102 7.49 -7.64 17.92
N LEU A 103 7.68 -6.32 17.75
CA LEU A 103 6.95 -5.32 18.54
C LEU A 103 5.45 -5.36 18.23
N VAL A 104 5.09 -5.36 16.94
CA VAL A 104 3.69 -5.45 16.51
C VAL A 104 3.07 -6.78 16.95
N GLY A 105 3.79 -7.90 16.82
CA GLY A 105 3.33 -9.20 17.31
C GLY A 105 2.99 -9.16 18.80
N LYS A 106 3.93 -8.69 19.64
CA LYS A 106 3.69 -8.57 21.09
C LYS A 106 2.57 -7.60 21.46
N LEU A 107 2.42 -6.50 20.72
CA LEU A 107 1.32 -5.55 20.94
C LEU A 107 -0.04 -6.18 20.67
N VAL A 108 -0.15 -6.98 19.59
CA VAL A 108 -1.38 -7.72 19.28
C VAL A 108 -1.65 -8.78 20.34
N ASP A 109 -0.64 -9.56 20.74
CA ASP A 109 -0.79 -10.57 21.80
C ASP A 109 -1.29 -9.94 23.11
N LEU A 110 -0.72 -8.80 23.53
CA LEU A 110 -1.15 -8.07 24.72
C LEU A 110 -2.59 -7.56 24.61
N TYR A 111 -3.01 -7.08 23.44
CA TYR A 111 -4.39 -6.63 23.22
C TYR A 111 -5.39 -7.79 23.31
N LEU A 112 -5.04 -8.95 22.77
CA LEU A 112 -5.86 -10.16 22.83
C LEU A 112 -5.92 -10.76 24.25
N GLU A 113 -4.80 -10.78 24.97
CA GLU A 113 -4.73 -11.20 26.38
C GLU A 113 -5.50 -10.26 27.32
N GLY A 114 -5.44 -8.95 27.06
CA GLY A 114 -6.20 -7.92 27.79
C GLY A 114 -7.72 -8.02 27.60
N GLY A 115 -8.16 -8.47 26.42
CA GLY A 115 -9.58 -8.78 26.13
C GLY A 115 -10.10 -10.04 26.83
N SER A 116 -9.23 -11.03 27.03
CA SER A 116 -9.58 -12.30 27.68
C SER A 116 -9.87 -12.15 29.19
N ARG A 117 -9.26 -11.16 29.86
CA ARG A 117 -9.48 -10.87 31.28
C ARG A 117 -10.80 -10.14 31.59
N HIS A 118 -11.40 -9.44 30.62
CA HIS A 118 -12.68 -8.72 30.81
C HIS A 118 -13.93 -9.55 30.50
N GLY A 119 -13.79 -10.70 29.84
CA GLY A 119 -14.90 -11.63 29.56
C GLY A 119 -15.21 -12.64 30.68
N ALA A 120 -14.27 -12.85 31.62
CA ALA A 120 -14.38 -13.90 32.64
C ALA A 120 -15.06 -13.45 33.96
N SER A 121 -15.30 -12.15 34.16
CA SER A 121 -15.92 -11.61 35.39
C SER A 121 -17.44 -11.39 35.28
N ARG A 122 -18.08 -11.84 34.19
CA ARG A 122 -19.52 -11.64 33.93
C ARG A 122 -20.33 -12.94 33.82
N ARG A 123 -19.80 -14.06 34.30
CA ARG A 123 -20.52 -15.32 34.47
C ARG A 123 -20.49 -15.75 35.92
#